data_AF-A0A9P9LX30-F1
#
_entry.id   AF-A0A9P9LX30-F1
#
_cell.length_a   1.000
_cell.length_b   1.000
_cell.length_c   1.000
_cell.angle_alpha   90.00
_cell.angle_beta   90.00
_cell.angle_gamma   90.00
#
_symmetry.space_group_name_H-M   'P 1'
#
loop_
_entity.id
_entity.type
_entity.pdbx_description
1 polymer ?
#
loop_
_entity_poly.entity_id
_entity_poly.type
_entity_poly.pdbx_seq_one_letter_code
_entity_poly.pdbx_strand_id
1 'polypeptide(L)'
;MNSIAQLSARSARLNGASALRQANPIARRAFTNGPSTSVSRFQAPARNSGLLMSRAMLRNTAQNIARNQSRGVADVAVGAAILGAGKLIGAGVAAAGLIGAGTGIGTVFGSLITGVARNPSMRGQLFSYAILGFAFAEATGLFALMVSFLILFAM
;
A
#
# COMPACT_ATOMS: atom_id res chain seq x y z
N MET A 1 53.33 17.18 -12.61
CA MET A 1 52.52 16.07 -13.18
C MET A 1 51.89 15.22 -12.07
N ASN A 2 51.31 15.84 -11.03
CA ASN A 2 51.07 15.15 -9.74
C ASN A 2 49.59 15.14 -9.28
N SER A 3 48.62 15.51 -10.13
CA SER A 3 47.21 15.58 -9.71
C SER A 3 46.33 14.45 -10.27
N ILE A 4 46.79 13.73 -11.31
CA ILE A 4 46.00 12.69 -11.99
C ILE A 4 46.26 11.29 -11.38
N ALA A 5 47.49 11.02 -10.93
CA ALA A 5 47.84 9.79 -10.21
C ALA A 5 47.30 9.74 -8.76
N GLN A 6 47.19 10.89 -8.10
CA GLN A 6 46.62 11.01 -6.74
C GLN A 6 45.10 10.75 -6.72
N LEU A 7 44.40 11.09 -7.79
CA LEU A 7 42.94 10.90 -7.89
C LEU A 7 42.55 9.43 -8.09
N SER A 8 43.36 8.66 -8.85
CA SER A 8 43.18 7.22 -9.04
C SER A 8 43.54 6.40 -7.78
N ALA A 9 44.57 6.82 -7.02
CA ALA A 9 44.92 6.18 -5.75
C ALA A 9 43.90 6.46 -4.63
N ARG A 10 43.20 7.61 -4.67
CA ARG A 10 42.15 7.96 -3.72
C ARG A 10 40.84 7.22 -3.98
N SER A 11 40.50 6.92 -5.24
CA SER A 11 39.29 6.19 -5.60
C SER A 11 39.36 4.68 -5.26
N ALA A 12 40.53 4.05 -5.35
CA ALA A 12 40.72 2.66 -4.92
C ALA A 12 40.61 2.46 -3.39
N ARG A 13 41.06 3.45 -2.60
CA ARG A 13 40.93 3.43 -1.12
C ARG A 13 39.48 3.63 -0.64
N LEU A 14 38.62 4.26 -1.43
CA LEU A 14 37.20 4.47 -1.08
C LEU A 14 36.32 3.26 -1.38
N ASN A 15 36.67 2.46 -2.40
CA ASN A 15 35.91 1.26 -2.78
C ASN A 15 36.22 0.03 -1.90
N GLY A 16 37.41 -0.05 -1.29
CA GLY A 16 37.77 -1.17 -0.38
C GLY A 16 37.28 -1.00 1.07
N ALA A 17 37.06 0.23 1.54
CA ALA A 17 36.67 0.51 2.93
C ALA A 17 35.16 0.40 3.20
N SER A 18 34.34 0.44 2.15
CA SER A 18 32.87 0.36 2.23
C SER A 18 32.36 -1.08 2.10
N ALA A 19 33.12 -1.99 1.48
CA ALA A 19 32.76 -3.41 1.34
C ALA A 19 32.92 -4.23 2.64
N LEU A 20 33.72 -3.78 3.61
CA LEU A 20 33.92 -4.48 4.90
C LEU A 20 33.08 -3.96 6.06
N ARG A 21 32.28 -2.90 5.87
CA ARG A 21 31.45 -2.31 6.95
C ARG A 21 29.96 -2.56 6.80
N GLN A 22 29.55 -3.25 5.75
CA GLN A 22 28.17 -3.74 5.58
C GLN A 22 28.09 -5.25 5.90
N ALA A 23 28.81 -5.68 6.94
CA ALA A 23 28.52 -6.95 7.59
C ALA A 23 27.21 -6.80 8.37
N ASN A 24 26.17 -7.41 7.80
CA ASN A 24 24.84 -7.63 8.31
C ASN A 24 24.68 -7.52 9.85
N PRO A 25 23.85 -6.61 10.41
CA PRO A 25 23.60 -6.54 11.85
C PRO A 25 22.91 -7.82 12.39
N ILE A 26 22.40 -8.68 11.51
CA ILE A 26 21.82 -9.99 11.85
C ILE A 26 22.91 -10.98 12.27
N ALA A 27 24.08 -10.97 11.61
CA ALA A 27 25.19 -11.87 11.95
C ALA A 27 25.86 -11.48 13.28
N ARG A 28 25.91 -10.17 13.60
CA ARG A 28 26.45 -9.70 14.89
C ARG A 28 25.59 -10.11 16.09
N ARG A 29 24.29 -10.30 15.90
CA ARG A 29 23.37 -10.77 16.96
C ARG A 29 23.42 -12.28 17.15
N ALA A 30 23.81 -13.04 16.13
CA ALA A 30 23.92 -14.51 16.21
C ALA A 30 25.11 -14.96 17.07
N PHE A 31 26.25 -14.26 17.00
CA PHE A 31 27.45 -14.64 17.77
C PHE A 31 27.55 -14.02 19.17
N THR A 32 26.70 -13.05 19.52
CA THR A 32 26.62 -12.55 20.91
C THR A 32 25.66 -13.36 21.78
N ASN A 33 24.86 -14.24 21.17
CA ASN A 33 23.99 -15.15 21.88
C ASN A 33 24.66 -16.54 21.98
N GLY A 34 25.86 -16.56 22.57
CA GLY A 34 26.36 -17.79 23.18
C GLY A 34 25.38 -18.23 24.28
N PRO A 35 25.27 -19.53 24.58
CA PRO A 35 24.40 -20.02 25.64
C PRO A 35 24.81 -19.28 26.91
N SER A 36 23.93 -18.41 27.42
CA SER A 36 24.05 -17.86 28.75
C SER A 36 24.01 -19.05 29.69
N THR A 37 25.19 -19.54 30.06
CA THR A 37 25.38 -20.37 31.23
C THR A 37 24.77 -19.57 32.37
N SER A 38 23.54 -19.94 32.69
CA SER A 38 22.83 -19.48 33.86
C SER A 38 23.61 -20.01 35.05
N VAL A 39 24.66 -19.30 35.43
CA VAL A 39 25.16 -19.32 36.80
C VAL A 39 24.09 -18.59 37.59
N SER A 40 23.07 -19.37 37.94
CA SER A 40 22.11 -19.09 38.97
C SER A 40 22.89 -18.84 40.26
N ARG A 41 23.40 -17.61 40.42
CA ARG A 41 23.83 -17.11 41.71
C ARG A 41 22.60 -17.21 42.59
N PHE A 42 22.63 -18.14 43.54
CA PHE A 42 21.60 -18.42 44.52
C PHE A 42 20.96 -17.12 45.03
N GLN A 43 19.87 -16.71 44.39
CA GLN A 43 18.98 -15.68 44.87
C GLN A 43 18.02 -16.41 45.80
N ALA A 44 18.27 -16.29 47.10
CA ALA A 44 17.49 -16.94 48.15
C ALA A 44 15.98 -16.68 47.98
N PRO A 45 15.10 -17.66 48.30
CA PRO A 45 13.67 -17.47 48.20
C PRO A 45 13.23 -16.43 49.24
N ALA A 46 12.69 -15.32 48.76
CA ALA A 46 12.08 -14.30 49.59
C ALA A 46 10.88 -14.90 50.32
N ARG A 47 11.07 -15.06 51.62
CA ARG A 47 10.12 -15.41 52.67
C ARG A 47 8.85 -14.55 52.57
N ASN A 48 7.69 -15.22 52.50
CA ASN A 48 6.34 -14.75 52.80
C ASN A 48 6.05 -13.25 52.67
N SER A 49 5.28 -12.87 51.65
CA SER A 49 4.17 -11.89 51.75
C SER A 49 3.47 -11.76 50.39
N GLY A 50 2.27 -12.34 50.26
CA GLY A 50 1.42 -12.32 49.06
C GLY A 50 0.84 -10.96 48.67
N LEU A 51 1.54 -9.86 48.91
CA LEU A 51 1.06 -8.51 48.59
C LEU A 51 2.19 -7.54 48.22
N LEU A 52 3.26 -8.06 47.64
CA LEU A 52 4.37 -7.25 47.14
C LEU A 52 4.75 -7.73 45.75
N MET A 53 3.77 -7.71 44.82
CA MET A 53 4.08 -7.67 43.39
C MET A 53 4.98 -6.46 43.18
N SER A 54 6.28 -6.71 43.02
CA SER A 54 7.36 -5.75 43.06
C SER A 54 6.97 -4.43 42.40
N ARG A 55 7.05 -3.31 43.13
CA ARG A 55 6.79 -1.96 42.59
C ARG A 55 7.63 -1.65 41.34
N ALA A 56 8.73 -2.37 41.11
CA ALA A 56 9.48 -2.30 39.86
C ALA A 56 8.75 -3.00 38.70
N MET A 57 8.14 -4.16 38.95
CA MET A 57 7.32 -4.87 37.97
C MET A 57 6.02 -4.10 37.69
N LEU A 58 5.34 -3.57 38.71
CA LEU A 58 4.16 -2.71 38.53
C LEU A 58 4.50 -1.44 37.73
N ARG A 59 5.66 -0.81 37.98
CA ARG A 59 6.15 0.32 37.16
C ARG A 59 6.43 -0.09 35.73
N ASN A 60 7.07 -1.24 35.49
CA ASN A 60 7.34 -1.73 34.14
C ASN A 60 6.04 -2.07 33.39
N THR A 61 5.08 -2.74 34.03
CA THR A 61 3.77 -3.06 33.42
C THR A 61 2.98 -1.79 33.13
N ALA A 62 2.94 -0.82 34.06
CA ALA A 62 2.30 0.48 33.83
C ALA A 62 2.98 1.28 32.70
N GLN A 63 4.32 1.29 32.65
CA GLN A 63 5.08 1.93 31.58
C GLN A 63 4.92 1.23 30.22
N ASN A 64 4.66 -0.08 30.20
CA ASN A 64 4.37 -0.83 28.97
C ASN A 64 2.96 -0.54 28.46
N ILE A 65 1.97 -0.42 29.35
CA ILE A 65 0.58 -0.06 28.99
C ILE A 65 0.55 1.35 28.39
N ALA A 66 1.22 2.33 29.01
CA ALA A 66 1.29 3.71 28.48
C ALA A 66 1.99 3.79 27.10
N ARG A 67 3.08 3.03 26.91
CA ARG A 67 3.78 2.96 25.61
C ARG A 67 2.95 2.27 24.53
N ASN A 68 2.21 1.23 24.87
CA ASN A 68 1.34 0.52 23.93
C ASN A 68 0.08 1.34 23.57
N GLN A 69 -0.43 2.16 24.48
CA GLN A 69 -1.51 3.11 24.18
C GLN A 69 -1.07 4.17 23.16
N SER A 70 0.11 4.76 23.32
CA SER A 70 0.62 5.75 22.36
C SER A 70 0.91 5.15 20.98
N ARG A 71 1.34 3.88 20.92
CA ARG A 71 1.49 3.13 19.67
C ARG A 71 0.14 2.78 19.02
N GLY A 72 -0.85 2.37 19.80
CA GLY A 72 -2.19 2.08 19.29
C GLY A 72 -2.84 3.29 18.61
N VAL A 73 -2.64 4.51 19.14
CA VAL A 73 -3.16 5.73 18.49
C VAL A 73 -2.44 6.01 17.16
N ALA A 74 -1.14 5.75 17.07
CA ALA A 74 -0.39 5.86 15.83
C ALA A 74 -0.79 4.78 14.80
N ASP A 75 -1.02 3.54 15.24
CA ASP A 75 -1.44 2.44 14.37
C ASP A 75 -2.88 2.65 13.84
N VAL A 76 -3.79 3.21 14.64
CA VAL A 76 -5.15 3.57 14.19
C VAL A 76 -5.12 4.73 13.20
N ALA A 77 -4.27 5.74 13.42
CA ALA A 77 -4.10 6.85 12.47
C ALA A 77 -3.50 6.39 11.13
N VAL A 78 -2.50 5.51 11.17
CA VAL A 78 -1.91 4.90 9.97
C VAL A 78 -2.94 3.99 9.28
N GLY A 79 -3.72 3.21 10.02
CA GLY A 79 -4.80 2.39 9.47
C GLY A 79 -5.87 3.21 8.74
N ALA A 80 -6.31 4.32 9.33
CA ALA A 80 -7.25 5.24 8.69
C ALA A 80 -6.67 5.89 7.41
N ALA A 81 -5.38 6.24 7.41
CA ALA A 81 -4.71 6.77 6.24
C ALA A 81 -4.61 5.75 5.09
N ILE A 82 -4.32 4.48 5.41
CA ILE A 82 -4.25 3.40 4.42
C ILE A 82 -5.63 3.11 3.82
N LEU A 83 -6.69 3.11 4.64
CA LEU A 83 -8.07 2.96 4.15
C LEU A 83 -8.45 4.12 3.22
N GLY A 84 -8.12 5.36 3.59
CA GLY A 84 -8.34 6.53 2.74
C GLY A 84 -7.59 6.44 1.40
N ALA A 85 -6.31 6.05 1.42
CA ALA A 85 -5.52 5.86 0.21
C ALA A 85 -6.05 4.73 -0.68
N GLY A 86 -6.40 3.58 -0.07
CA GLY A 86 -6.96 2.44 -0.78
C GLY A 86 -8.30 2.78 -1.46
N LYS A 87 -9.10 3.63 -0.83
CA LYS A 87 -10.37 4.10 -1.37
C LYS A 87 -10.22 4.96 -2.62
N LEU A 88 -9.27 5.89 -2.62
CA LEU A 88 -8.99 6.75 -3.78
C LEU A 88 -8.45 5.94 -4.96
N ILE A 89 -7.55 4.99 -4.69
CA ILE A 89 -7.00 4.09 -5.71
C ILE A 89 -8.10 3.18 -6.27
N GLY A 90 -8.89 2.55 -5.40
CA GLY A 90 -10.00 1.67 -5.79
C GLY A 90 -11.05 2.40 -6.62
N ALA A 91 -11.44 3.61 -6.23
CA ALA A 91 -12.39 4.43 -6.98
C ALA A 91 -11.86 4.78 -8.39
N GLY A 92 -10.57 5.13 -8.50
CA GLY A 92 -9.93 5.44 -9.79
C GLY A 92 -9.87 4.23 -10.73
N VAL A 93 -9.52 3.06 -10.20
CA VAL A 93 -9.50 1.81 -10.98
C VAL A 93 -10.91 1.39 -11.39
N ALA A 94 -11.91 1.54 -10.52
CA ALA A 94 -13.30 1.27 -10.87
C ALA A 94 -13.81 2.17 -12.00
N ALA A 95 -13.38 3.44 -12.05
CA ALA A 95 -13.73 4.37 -13.12
C ALA A 95 -13.13 3.99 -14.49
N ALA A 96 -12.08 3.16 -14.54
CA ALA A 96 -11.51 2.68 -15.80
C ALA A 96 -12.51 1.86 -16.64
N GLY A 97 -13.61 1.38 -16.03
CA GLY A 97 -14.73 0.76 -16.75
C GLY A 97 -15.36 1.66 -17.82
N LEU A 98 -15.22 3.00 -17.72
CA LEU A 98 -15.70 3.94 -18.74
C LEU A 98 -15.01 3.79 -20.10
N ILE A 99 -13.82 3.19 -20.15
CA ILE A 99 -13.13 2.92 -21.42
C ILE A 99 -14.00 2.01 -22.30
N GLY A 100 -14.69 1.04 -21.70
CA GLY A 100 -15.62 0.15 -22.40
C GLY A 100 -16.82 0.90 -22.97
N ALA A 101 -17.40 1.82 -22.18
CA ALA A 101 -18.52 2.65 -22.63
C ALA A 101 -18.12 3.56 -23.81
N GLY A 102 -16.99 4.27 -23.69
CA GLY A 102 -16.49 5.12 -24.78
C GLY A 102 -16.19 4.33 -26.06
N THR A 103 -15.60 3.15 -25.94
CA THR A 103 -15.34 2.26 -27.08
C THR A 103 -16.64 1.74 -27.71
N GLY A 104 -17.62 1.37 -26.88
CA GLY A 104 -18.94 0.91 -27.33
C GLY A 104 -19.70 1.99 -28.11
N ILE A 105 -19.71 3.22 -27.59
CA ILE A 105 -20.35 4.37 -28.25
C ILE A 105 -19.69 4.65 -29.61
N GLY A 106 -18.35 4.64 -29.66
CA GLY A 106 -17.60 4.84 -30.90
C GLY A 106 -17.92 3.80 -31.97
N THR A 107 -18.03 2.52 -31.58
CA THR A 107 -18.35 1.43 -32.52
C THR A 107 -19.80 1.48 -33.00
N VAL A 108 -20.75 1.82 -32.13
CA VAL A 108 -22.18 1.97 -32.49
C VAL A 108 -22.35 3.10 -33.50
N PHE A 109 -21.81 4.30 -33.22
CA PHE A 109 -21.93 5.42 -34.15
C PHE A 109 -21.10 5.23 -35.43
N GLY A 110 -19.94 4.58 -35.37
CA GLY A 110 -19.16 4.24 -36.57
C GLY A 110 -19.92 3.28 -37.51
N SER A 111 -20.61 2.30 -36.93
CA SER A 111 -21.46 1.37 -37.68
C SER A 111 -22.70 2.06 -38.24
N LEU A 112 -23.29 3.00 -37.49
CA LEU A 112 -24.41 3.82 -37.95
C LEU A 112 -24.04 4.63 -39.20
N ILE A 113 -22.93 5.37 -39.18
CA ILE A 113 -22.51 6.21 -40.30
C ILE A 113 -22.29 5.34 -41.55
N THR A 114 -21.58 4.22 -41.40
CA THR A 114 -21.34 3.29 -42.51
C THR A 114 -22.64 2.68 -43.04
N GLY A 115 -23.58 2.34 -42.14
CA GLY A 115 -24.88 1.79 -42.51
C GLY A 115 -25.76 2.80 -43.26
N VAL A 116 -25.81 4.04 -42.77
CA VAL A 116 -26.56 5.13 -43.42
C VAL A 116 -25.94 5.53 -44.76
N ALA A 117 -24.60 5.50 -44.87
CA ALA A 117 -23.90 5.78 -46.12
C ALA A 117 -24.22 4.76 -47.22
N ARG A 118 -24.46 3.50 -46.86
CA ARG A 118 -24.86 2.44 -47.80
C ARG A 118 -26.33 2.54 -48.21
N ASN A 119 -27.22 2.81 -47.26
CA ASN A 119 -28.67 2.85 -47.50
C ASN A 119 -29.33 4.02 -46.75
N PRO A 120 -29.38 5.23 -47.34
CA PRO A 120 -29.90 6.42 -46.66
C PRO A 120 -31.42 6.38 -46.42
N SER A 121 -32.17 5.56 -47.15
CA SER A 121 -33.63 5.39 -46.99
C SER A 121 -34.02 4.80 -45.63
N MET A 122 -33.16 3.96 -45.03
CA MET A 122 -33.40 3.33 -43.73
C MET A 122 -32.81 4.11 -42.55
N ARG A 123 -32.37 5.35 -42.77
CA ARG A 123 -31.71 6.17 -41.75
C ARG A 123 -32.50 6.29 -40.45
N GLY A 124 -33.83 6.45 -40.53
CA GLY A 124 -34.68 6.59 -39.34
C GLY A 124 -34.61 5.36 -38.42
N GLN A 125 -34.75 4.17 -39.00
CA GLN A 125 -34.72 2.91 -38.27
C GLN A 125 -33.31 2.59 -37.74
N LEU A 126 -32.27 2.81 -38.55
CA LEU A 126 -30.88 2.67 -38.14
C LEU A 126 -30.53 3.62 -36.97
N PHE A 127 -31.02 4.85 -37.02
CA PHE A 127 -30.81 5.82 -35.95
C PHE A 127 -31.51 5.38 -34.65
N SER A 128 -32.74 4.84 -34.72
CA SER A 128 -33.41 4.26 -33.55
C SER A 128 -32.62 3.11 -32.93
N TYR A 129 -32.05 2.20 -33.73
CA TYR A 129 -31.18 1.13 -33.23
C TYR A 129 -29.86 1.65 -32.65
N ALA A 130 -29.27 2.68 -33.26
CA ALA A 130 -28.05 3.29 -32.75
C ALA A 130 -28.28 4.01 -31.41
N ILE A 131 -29.40 4.71 -31.24
CA ILE A 131 -29.75 5.35 -29.96
C ILE A 131 -30.01 4.29 -28.88
N LEU A 132 -30.65 3.16 -29.22
CA LEU A 132 -30.82 2.05 -28.30
C LEU A 132 -29.46 1.45 -27.87
N GLY A 133 -28.55 1.26 -28.82
CA GLY A 133 -27.18 0.80 -28.54
C GLY A 133 -26.37 1.79 -27.71
N PHE A 134 -26.50 3.09 -28.00
CA PHE A 134 -25.90 4.17 -27.22
C PHE A 134 -26.42 4.18 -25.77
N ALA A 135 -27.74 4.09 -25.58
CA ALA A 135 -28.34 4.07 -24.25
C ALA A 135 -27.86 2.87 -23.41
N PHE A 136 -27.69 1.70 -24.04
CA PHE A 136 -27.15 0.52 -23.34
C PHE A 136 -25.67 0.67 -23.01
N ALA A 137 -24.86 1.22 -23.94
CA ALA A 137 -23.45 1.52 -23.69
C ALA A 137 -23.28 2.53 -22.54
N GLU A 138 -24.07 3.60 -22.53
CA GLU A 138 -24.10 4.59 -21.44
C GLU A 138 -24.57 3.98 -20.12
N ALA A 139 -25.60 3.11 -20.13
CA ALA A 139 -26.06 2.44 -18.91
C ALA A 139 -24.94 1.63 -18.23
N THR A 140 -24.13 0.91 -19.02
CA THR A 140 -22.97 0.18 -18.49
C THR A 140 -21.84 1.10 -17.99
N GLY A 141 -21.64 2.25 -18.66
CA GLY A 141 -20.66 3.25 -18.24
C GLY A 141 -21.06 3.95 -16.94
N LEU A 142 -22.31 4.39 -16.84
CA LEU A 142 -22.87 4.99 -15.63
C LEU A 142 -22.92 3.99 -14.47
N PHE A 143 -23.13 2.71 -14.74
CA PHE A 143 -23.02 1.67 -13.72
C PHE A 143 -21.60 1.57 -13.16
N ALA A 144 -20.57 1.59 -14.00
CA ALA A 144 -19.18 1.61 -13.54
C ALA A 144 -18.85 2.88 -12.72
N LEU A 145 -19.34 4.05 -13.15
CA LEU A 145 -19.20 5.28 -12.37
C LEU A 145 -19.95 5.24 -11.05
N MET A 146 -21.13 4.63 -11.01
CA MET A 146 -21.90 4.46 -9.79
C MET A 146 -21.10 3.65 -8.76
N VAL A 147 -20.44 2.57 -9.19
CA VAL A 147 -19.55 1.79 -8.31
C VAL A 147 -18.35 2.61 -7.86
N SER A 148 -17.73 3.40 -8.75
CA SER A 148 -16.62 4.30 -8.40
C SER A 148 -17.03 5.32 -7.32
N PHE A 149 -18.19 5.95 -7.46
CA PHE A 149 -18.72 6.88 -6.46
C PHE A 149 -19.15 6.19 -5.17
N LEU A 150 -19.67 4.97 -5.23
CA LEU A 150 -19.98 4.19 -4.04
C LEU A 150 -18.72 3.94 -3.21
N ILE A 151 -17.61 3.58 -3.87
CA ILE A 151 -16.32 3.41 -3.21
C ILE A 151 -15.85 4.75 -2.63
N LEU A 152 -15.99 5.87 -3.34
CA LEU A 152 -15.42 7.15 -2.90
C LEU A 152 -16.23 7.83 -1.77
N PHE A 153 -17.55 7.68 -1.76
CA PHE A 153 -18.43 8.43 -0.84
C PHE A 153 -19.19 7.58 0.18
N ALA A 154 -19.39 6.28 -0.06
CA ALA A 154 -20.21 5.45 0.83
C ALA A 154 -19.42 4.43 1.65
N MET A 155 -18.28 3.94 1.14
CA MET A 155 -17.31 3.16 1.93
C MET A 155 -16.26 4.04 2.60
#